data_AF-A0A132MTR9-F1
#
_entry.id   AF-A0A132MTR9-F1
#
_cell.length_a   1.000
_cell.length_b   1.000
_cell.length_c   1.000
_cell.angle_alpha   90.00
_cell.angle_beta   90.00
_cell.angle_gamma   90.00
#
_symmetry.space_group_name_H-M   'P 1'
#
loop_
_entity.id
_entity.type
_entity.pdbx_description
1 polymer ?
#
loop_
_entity_poly.entity_id
_entity_poly.type
_entity_poly.pdbx_seq_one_letter_code
_entity_poly.pdbx_strand_id
1 'polypeptide(L)' 'MRNLAFTKLFLGDAYTATKEIDQAAIVIGEAAALAVQNRSARLRERLRSAIERLSPWRRSAAVRQLHERLRTYHLS' A
#
# COMPACT_ATOMS: atom_id res chain seq x y z
N MET A 1 2.48 -13.61 -8.49
CA MET A 1 2.21 -12.67 -7.38
C MET A 1 2.71 -11.24 -7.64
N ARG A 2 3.90 -11.02 -8.22
CA ARG A 2 4.41 -9.68 -8.55
C ARG A 2 3.46 -8.83 -9.39
N ASN A 3 2.91 -9.36 -10.49
CA ASN A 3 2.00 -8.59 -11.36
C ASN A 3 0.70 -8.20 -10.64
N LEU A 4 0.14 -9.11 -9.84
CA LEU A 4 -1.03 -8.83 -9.01
C LEU A 4 -0.76 -7.72 -7.99
N ALA A 5 0.43 -7.71 -7.37
CA ALA A 5 0.82 -6.65 -6.46
C ALA A 5 0.87 -5.28 -7.19
N PHE A 6 1.43 -5.23 -8.41
CA PHE A 6 1.38 -4.01 -9.22
C PHE A 6 -0.04 -3.59 -9.57
N THR A 7 -0.91 -4.50 -10.01
CA THR A 7 -2.32 -4.21 -10.29
C THR A 7 -3.02 -3.60 -9.08
N LYS A 8 -2.82 -4.17 -7.88
CA LYS A 8 -3.35 -3.60 -6.64
C LYS A 8 -2.78 -2.21 -6.34
N LEU A 9 -1.48 -1.98 -6.56
CA LEU A 9 -0.89 -0.64 -6.39
C LEU A 9 -1.42 0.39 -7.40
N PHE A 10 -1.83 -0.02 -8.60
CA PHE A 10 -2.52 0.87 -9.53
C PHE A 10 -3.94 1.17 -9.08
N LEU A 11 -4.67 0.17 -8.59
CA LEU A 11 -6.02 0.37 -8.04
C LEU A 11 -6.00 1.26 -6.78
N GLY A 12 -5.03 1.07 -5.89
CA GLY A 12 -4.83 1.92 -4.72
C GLY A 12 -4.54 3.38 -5.09
N ASP A 13 -3.76 3.62 -6.14
CA ASP A 13 -3.55 4.97 -6.68
C ASP A 13 -4.85 5.58 -7.19
N ALA A 14 -5.68 4.81 -7.90
CA ALA A 14 -6.97 5.27 -8.41
C ALA A 14 -7.91 5.68 -7.27
N TYR A 15 -8.04 4.85 -6.23
CA TYR A 15 -8.82 5.19 -5.03
C TYR A 15 -8.26 6.41 -4.29
N THR A 16 -6.94 6.55 -4.23
CA THR A 16 -6.32 7.75 -3.63
C THR A 16 -6.70 9.00 -4.43
N ALA A 17 -6.69 8.93 -5.76
CA ALA A 17 -7.07 10.03 -6.64
C ALA A 17 -8.56 10.42 -6.52
N THR A 18 -9.45 9.44 -6.28
CA THR A 18 -10.88 9.69 -6.04
C THR A 18 -11.22 10.03 -4.58
N LYS A 19 -10.21 10.14 -3.70
CA LYS A 19 -10.34 10.40 -2.25
C LYS A 19 -11.08 9.30 -1.48
N GLU A 20 -11.14 8.09 -2.03
CA GLU A 20 -11.61 6.88 -1.36
C GLU A 20 -10.46 6.26 -0.53
N ILE A 21 -10.07 6.97 0.53
CA ILE A 21 -8.82 6.69 1.26
C ILE A 21 -8.84 5.34 1.99
N ASP A 22 -9.98 4.92 2.50
CA ASP A 22 -10.10 3.65 3.22
C ASP A 22 -9.88 2.47 2.24
N GLN A 23 -10.50 2.53 1.06
CA GLN A 23 -10.32 1.56 -0.03
C GLN A 23 -8.87 1.56 -0.52
N ALA A 24 -8.26 2.74 -0.71
CA ALA A 24 -6.86 2.85 -1.07
C ALA A 24 -5.95 2.15 -0.03
N ALA A 25 -6.15 2.42 1.25
CA ALA A 25 -5.35 1.82 2.32
C ALA A 25 -5.51 0.29 2.40
N ILE A 26 -6.73 -0.23 2.21
CA ILE A 26 -7.00 -1.67 2.17
C ILE A 26 -6.24 -2.33 1.02
N VAL A 27 -6.42 -1.83 -0.21
CA VAL A 27 -5.84 -2.42 -1.42
C VAL A 27 -4.30 -2.32 -1.42
N ILE A 28 -3.74 -1.21 -0.92
CA ILE A 28 -2.28 -1.05 -0.77
C ILE A 28 -1.74 -2.05 0.28
N GLY A 29 -2.49 -2.32 1.34
CA GLY A 29 -2.14 -3.34 2.34
C GLY A 29 -2.10 -4.75 1.76
N GLU A 30 -3.05 -5.10 0.90
CA GLU A 30 -3.03 -6.37 0.16
C GLU A 30 -1.82 -6.46 -0.79
N ALA A 31 -1.47 -5.37 -1.46
CA ALA A 31 -0.25 -5.31 -2.26
C ALA A 31 1.02 -5.50 -1.41
N ALA A 32 1.06 -4.94 -0.20
CA ALA A 32 2.17 -5.12 0.74
C ALA A 32 2.34 -6.59 1.14
N ALA A 33 1.25 -7.29 1.47
CA ALA A 33 1.29 -8.71 1.79
C ALA A 33 1.86 -9.57 0.63
N LEU A 34 1.50 -9.25 -0.61
CA LEU A 34 2.06 -9.89 -1.81
C LEU A 34 3.53 -9.51 -2.05
N ALA A 35 3.93 -8.30 -1.67
CA ALA A 35 5.30 -7.80 -1.84
C ALA A 35 6.29 -8.42 -0.85
N VAL A 36 5.85 -8.82 0.36
CA VAL A 36 6.69 -9.54 1.35
C VAL A 36 7.31 -10.80 0.75
N GLN A 37 6.53 -11.53 -0.05
CA GLN A 37 6.95 -12.78 -0.67
C GLN A 37 7.84 -12.56 -1.92
N ASN A 38 8.22 -11.31 -2.22
CA ASN A 38 8.96 -10.97 -3.43
C ASN A 38 10.22 -10.11 -3.16
N ARG A 39 11.31 -10.41 -3.87
CA ARG A 39 12.58 -9.68 -3.77
C ARG A 39 12.73 -8.49 -4.74
N SER A 40 11.67 -8.13 -5.49
CA SER A 40 11.75 -7.04 -6.47
C SER A 40 11.91 -5.68 -5.79
N ALA A 41 13.08 -5.08 -5.96
CA ALA A 41 13.36 -3.71 -5.51
C ALA A 41 12.36 -2.70 -6.11
N ARG A 42 12.05 -2.83 -7.40
CA ARG A 42 11.05 -1.98 -8.08
C ARG A 42 9.67 -2.05 -7.44
N LEU A 43 9.23 -3.24 -7.01
CA LEU A 43 7.94 -3.40 -6.35
C LEU A 43 7.94 -2.73 -4.97
N ARG A 44 9.04 -2.88 -4.20
CA ARG A 44 9.20 -2.21 -2.90
C ARG A 44 9.19 -0.70 -3.02
N GLU A 45 9.89 -0.15 -4.01
CA GLU A 45 9.90 1.28 -4.28
C GLU A 45 8.49 1.80 -4.60
N ARG A 46 7.79 1.11 -5.51
CA ARG A 46 6.43 1.49 -5.88
C ARG A 46 5.43 1.40 -4.72
N LEU A 47 5.60 0.41 -3.85
CA LEU A 47 4.81 0.28 -2.61
C LEU A 47 5.10 1.45 -1.66
N ARG A 48 6.37 1.81 -1.45
CA ARG A 48 6.75 2.97 -0.63
C ARG A 48 6.10 4.26 -1.16
N SER A 49 6.20 4.53 -2.46
CA SER A 49 5.56 5.72 -3.04
C SER A 49 4.04 5.72 -2.88
N ALA A 50 3.38 4.55 -2.93
CA ALA A 50 1.93 4.46 -2.69
C ALA A 50 1.58 4.79 -1.24
N ILE A 51 2.37 4.32 -0.27
CA ILE A 51 2.20 4.60 1.15
C ILE A 51 2.45 6.09 1.45
N GLU A 52 3.51 6.67 0.87
CA GLU A 52 3.84 8.09 1.06
C GLU A 52 2.70 9.01 0.59
N ARG A 53 2.01 8.66 -0.50
CA ARG A 53 0.83 9.41 -0.96
C ARG A 53 -0.31 9.42 0.04
N LEU A 54 -0.40 8.42 0.93
CA LEU A 54 -1.42 8.38 1.99
C LEU A 54 -1.04 9.21 3.23
N SER A 55 0.16 9.81 3.28
CA SER A 55 0.64 10.60 4.42
C SER A 55 -0.33 11.71 4.90
N PRO A 56 -1.04 12.44 4.02
CA PRO A 56 -2.02 13.45 4.45
C PRO A 56 -3.14 12.86 5.33
N TRP A 57 -3.45 11.57 5.17
CA TRP A 57 -4.52 10.87 5.88
C TRP A 57 -4.00 9.92 6.97
N ARG A 58 -2.77 10.12 7.45
CA ARG A 58 -2.14 9.27 8.48
C ARG A 58 -2.95 9.13 9.77
N ARG A 59 -3.89 10.05 10.05
CA ARG A 59 -4.79 10.00 11.21
C ARG A 59 -6.05 9.15 10.99
N SER A 60 -6.38 8.79 9.76
CA SER A 60 -7.53 7.92 9.46
C SER A 60 -7.30 6.50 10.01
N ALA A 61 -8.39 5.83 10.38
CA ALA A 61 -8.31 4.49 10.95
C ALA A 61 -7.67 3.49 9.97
N ALA A 62 -8.07 3.53 8.69
CA ALA A 62 -7.56 2.60 7.67
C ALA A 62 -6.06 2.79 7.40
N VAL A 63 -5.57 4.03 7.28
CA VAL A 63 -4.14 4.30 7.05
C VAL A 63 -3.30 3.94 8.28
N ARG A 64 -3.83 4.13 9.50
CA ARG A 64 -3.16 3.65 10.72
C ARG A 64 -3.03 2.13 10.75
N GLN A 65 -4.11 1.41 10.41
CA GLN A 65 -4.08 -0.06 10.33
C GLN A 65 -3.12 -0.54 9.24
N LEU A 66 -3.04 0.15 8.10
CA LEU A 66 -2.05 -0.15 7.06
C LEU A 66 -0.62 -0.05 7.62
N HIS A 67 -0.26 1.06 8.29
CA HIS A 67 1.07 1.20 8.89
C HIS A 67 1.38 0.12 9.92
N GLU A 68 0.40 -0.32 10.70
CA GLU A 68 0.59 -1.41 11.66
C GLU A 68 0.91 -2.75 10.97
N ARG A 69 0.20 -3.05 9.88
CA ARG A 69 0.49 -4.23 9.05
C ARG A 69 1.88 -4.15 8.42
N LEU A 70 2.28 -2.98 7.90
CA LEU A 70 3.60 -2.77 7.31
C LEU A 70 4.74 -2.99 8.30
N ARG A 71 4.57 -2.58 9.57
CA ARG A 71 5.52 -2.87 10.64
C ARG A 71 5.67 -4.38 10.88
N THR A 72 4.55 -5.11 10.90
CA THR A 72 4.55 -6.58 11.02
C THR A 72 5.31 -7.26 9.88
N TYR A 73 5.29 -6.65 8.69
CA TYR A 73 5.97 -7.15 7.50
C TYR A 73 7.44 -6.70 7.38
N HIS A 74 7.96 -5.90 8.30
CA HIS A 74 9.26 -5.22 8.19
C HIS A 74 9.40 -4.42 6.88
N LEU A 75 8.29 -3.79 6.45
CA LEU A 75 8.20 -2.94 5.25
C LEU A 75 7.96 -1.46 5.59
N SER A 76 8.07 -1.09 6.87
CA SER A 76 7.93 0.29 7.37
C SER A 76 9.11 1.18 7.00
#